data_AF-A0A962XIX1-F1
#
_entry.id   AF-A0A962XIX1-F1
#
_cell.length_a   1.000
_cell.length_b   1.000
_cell.length_c   1.000
_cell.angle_alpha   90.00
_cell.angle_beta   90.00
_cell.angle_gamma   90.00
#
_symmetry.space_group_name_H-M   'P 1'
#
loop_
_entity.id
_entity.type
_entity.pdbx_description
1 polymer ?
#
loop_
_entity_poly.entity_id
_entity_poly.type
_entity_poly.pdbx_seq_one_letter_code
_entity_poly.pdbx_strand_id
1 'polypeptide(L)'
;MVRKLGAQIGNQAHDLLFKTIHQRYLIYNMCWEDPRIDRQLLDLNQDSQIVVLTSAGCNALDYLLDTPAAIHAVDVNPRQNALLQLKLALIGYGDFSDLEQMFRQGSHPHFQKLYQSVRSRLPAYAAAFWDRKIAYFDTTNRKKSFYYHGT
;
A
#
# COMPACT_ATOMS: atom_id res chain seq x y z
N MET A 1 3.96 -43.02 5.17
CA MET A 1 4.22 -42.07 6.27
C MET A 1 5.30 -41.04 5.92
N VAL A 2 6.45 -41.44 5.37
CA VAL A 2 7.60 -40.56 5.03
C VAL A 2 7.29 -39.45 4.01
N ARG A 3 6.48 -39.71 2.97
CA ARG A 3 6.08 -38.70 1.96
C ARG A 3 5.30 -37.50 2.54
N LYS A 4 4.49 -37.71 3.59
CA LYS A 4 3.72 -36.61 4.23
C LYS A 4 4.61 -35.70 5.08
N LEU A 5 5.64 -36.27 5.72
CA LEU A 5 6.60 -35.52 6.54
C LEU A 5 7.49 -34.61 5.66
N GLY A 6 7.98 -35.13 4.53
CA GLY A 6 8.77 -34.34 3.57
C GLY A 6 7.97 -33.19 2.94
N ALA A 7 6.70 -33.41 2.62
CA ALA A 7 5.81 -32.36 2.14
C ALA A 7 5.51 -31.30 3.23
N GLN A 8 5.32 -31.71 4.49
CA GLN A 8 5.12 -30.78 5.61
C GLN A 8 6.35 -29.90 5.87
N ILE A 9 7.56 -30.47 5.85
CA ILE A 9 8.79 -29.70 6.05
C ILE A 9 9.04 -28.74 4.88
N GLY A 10 8.79 -29.19 3.64
CA GLY A 10 8.84 -28.33 2.45
C GLY A 10 7.86 -27.15 2.53
N ASN A 11 6.62 -27.40 2.96
CA ASN A 11 5.62 -26.36 3.15
C ASN A 11 5.98 -25.38 4.27
N GLN A 12 6.55 -25.86 5.38
CA GLN A 12 7.00 -24.99 6.47
C GLN A 12 8.16 -24.07 6.04
N ALA A 13 9.11 -24.59 5.26
CA ALA A 13 10.21 -23.79 4.73
C ALA A 13 9.70 -22.74 3.72
N HIS A 14 8.77 -23.13 2.83
CA HIS A 14 8.08 -22.22 1.94
C HIS A 14 7.34 -21.11 2.70
N ASP A 15 6.57 -21.47 3.73
CA ASP A 15 5.81 -20.52 4.53
C ASP A 15 6.71 -19.57 5.34
N LEU A 16 7.85 -20.05 5.81
CA LEU A 16 8.85 -19.23 6.50
C LEU A 16 9.51 -18.23 5.53
N LEU A 17 9.87 -18.68 4.34
CA LEU A 17 10.42 -17.82 3.29
C LEU A 17 9.38 -16.79 2.85
N PHE A 18 8.13 -17.24 2.64
CA PHE A 18 6.99 -16.40 2.31
C PHE A 18 6.78 -15.32 3.37
N LYS A 19 6.70 -15.68 4.65
CA LYS A 19 6.61 -14.73 5.76
C LYS A 19 7.78 -13.76 5.76
N THR A 20 9.01 -14.24 5.56
CA THR A 20 10.21 -13.40 5.63
C THR A 20 10.25 -12.36 4.50
N ILE A 21 9.88 -12.71 3.28
CA ILE A 21 9.87 -11.79 2.14
C ILE A 21 8.69 -10.81 2.26
N HIS A 22 7.49 -11.32 2.51
CA HIS A 22 6.27 -10.52 2.58
C HIS A 22 6.27 -9.59 3.80
N GLN A 23 7.01 -9.91 4.86
CA GLN A 23 7.18 -9.04 6.02
C GLN A 23 8.41 -8.13 5.95
N ARG A 24 9.15 -8.02 4.86
CA ARG A 24 10.34 -7.12 4.81
C ARG A 24 10.22 -6.02 3.78
N TYR A 25 9.58 -6.30 2.65
CA TYR A 25 9.52 -5.39 1.51
C TYR A 25 8.11 -4.83 1.30
N LEU A 26 8.03 -3.64 0.72
CA LEU A 26 6.80 -3.16 0.11
C LEU A 26 6.70 -3.82 -1.26
N ILE A 27 5.70 -4.67 -1.48
CA ILE A 27 5.66 -5.53 -2.68
C ILE A 27 5.08 -4.77 -3.88
N TYR A 28 4.02 -4.01 -3.61
CA TYR A 28 3.29 -3.23 -4.61
C TYR A 28 3.43 -1.75 -4.25
N ASN A 29 3.86 -0.96 -5.24
CA ASN A 29 3.94 0.49 -5.16
C ASN A 29 2.68 1.14 -5.77
N MET A 30 2.11 0.47 -6.78
CA MET A 30 0.93 0.86 -7.55
C MET A 30 0.26 -0.41 -8.11
N CYS A 31 -1.05 -0.38 -8.25
CA CYS A 31 -1.85 -1.36 -9.00
C CYS A 31 -1.94 -0.96 -10.48
N TRP A 32 -1.90 -1.95 -11.37
CA TRP A 32 -1.96 -1.77 -12.82
C TRP A 32 -3.28 -2.27 -13.43
N GLU A 33 -4.20 -2.70 -12.59
CA GLU A 33 -5.57 -3.06 -12.94
C GLU A 33 -6.38 -1.82 -13.40
N ASP A 34 -7.46 -2.03 -14.15
CA ASP A 34 -8.42 -0.97 -14.50
C ASP A 34 -9.62 -1.01 -13.54
N PRO A 35 -9.61 -0.23 -12.44
CA PRO A 35 -10.68 -0.27 -11.44
C PRO A 35 -12.02 0.26 -11.97
N ARG A 36 -12.04 0.94 -13.12
CA ARG A 36 -13.29 1.44 -13.73
C ARG A 36 -14.19 0.30 -14.19
N ILE A 37 -13.59 -0.78 -14.70
CA ILE A 37 -14.34 -1.97 -15.13
C ILE A 37 -14.95 -2.64 -13.90
N ASP A 38 -14.20 -2.75 -12.80
CA ASP A 38 -14.69 -3.34 -11.55
C ASP A 38 -15.88 -2.55 -11.01
N ARG A 39 -15.81 -1.22 -10.99
CA ARG A 39 -16.90 -0.34 -10.56
C ARG A 39 -18.16 -0.49 -11.41
N GLN A 40 -18.01 -0.56 -12.73
CA GLN A 40 -19.12 -0.77 -13.67
C GLN A 40 -19.77 -2.14 -13.51
N LEU A 41 -18.95 -3.19 -13.32
CA LEU A 41 -19.43 -4.56 -13.22
C LEU A 41 -20.12 -4.84 -11.87
N LEU A 42 -19.58 -4.27 -10.79
CA LEU A 42 -20.07 -4.47 -9.43
C LEU A 42 -21.22 -3.53 -9.05
N ASP A 43 -21.48 -2.50 -9.87
CA ASP A 43 -22.52 -1.48 -9.63
C ASP A 43 -22.46 -0.89 -8.22
N LEU A 44 -21.25 -0.44 -7.84
CA LEU A 44 -20.97 0.05 -6.50
C LEU A 44 -21.82 1.28 -6.18
N ASN A 45 -22.36 1.30 -4.96
CA ASN A 45 -23.24 2.37 -4.47
C ASN A 45 -23.18 2.45 -2.94
N GLN A 46 -23.92 3.40 -2.36
CA GLN A 46 -23.96 3.66 -0.92
C GLN A 46 -24.35 2.49 -0.01
N ASP A 47 -24.99 1.44 -0.54
CA ASP A 47 -25.36 0.24 0.22
C ASP A 47 -24.27 -0.85 0.14
N SER A 48 -23.23 -0.64 -0.67
CA SER A 48 -22.16 -1.61 -0.91
C SER A 48 -21.18 -1.69 0.26
N GLN A 49 -20.82 -2.91 0.65
CA GLN A 49 -19.72 -3.21 1.57
C GLN A 49 -18.70 -4.10 0.87
N ILE A 50 -17.47 -3.62 0.75
CA ILE A 50 -16.45 -4.21 -0.13
C ILE A 50 -15.29 -4.74 0.71
N VAL A 51 -14.81 -5.94 0.41
CA VAL A 51 -13.51 -6.42 0.91
C VAL A 51 -12.55 -6.49 -0.26
N VAL A 52 -11.38 -5.87 -0.11
CA VAL A 52 -10.39 -5.77 -1.18
C VAL A 52 -9.00 -6.08 -0.63
N LEU A 53 -8.17 -6.76 -1.44
CA LEU A 53 -6.75 -6.87 -1.14
C LEU A 53 -6.12 -5.49 -1.26
N THR A 54 -5.37 -5.06 -0.26
CA THR A 54 -4.93 -3.66 -0.18
C THR A 54 -4.11 -3.28 -1.39
N SER A 55 -3.11 -4.08 -1.79
CA SER A 55 -2.35 -3.92 -3.05
C SER A 55 -2.01 -2.45 -3.37
N ALA A 56 -1.19 -1.81 -2.54
CA ALA A 56 -0.85 -0.39 -2.59
C ALA A 56 -2.00 0.63 -2.42
N GLY A 57 -3.24 0.18 -2.32
CA GLY A 57 -4.43 0.95 -1.99
C GLY A 57 -5.14 1.61 -3.18
N CYS A 58 -4.68 1.42 -4.42
CA CYS A 58 -5.22 2.18 -5.56
C CYS A 58 -6.68 1.82 -5.85
N ASN A 59 -7.02 0.54 -5.98
CA ASN A 59 -8.40 0.12 -6.26
C ASN A 59 -9.34 0.49 -5.11
N ALA A 60 -8.89 0.30 -3.86
CA ALA A 60 -9.65 0.70 -2.68
C ALA A 60 -10.00 2.20 -2.71
N LEU A 61 -9.06 3.07 -3.11
CA LEU A 61 -9.29 4.50 -3.24
C LEU A 61 -10.17 4.84 -4.46
N ASP A 62 -10.05 4.11 -5.57
CA ASP A 62 -10.89 4.32 -6.76
C ASP A 62 -12.36 3.97 -6.48
N TYR A 63 -12.61 2.87 -5.76
CA TYR A 63 -13.96 2.46 -5.35
C TYR A 63 -14.64 3.47 -4.43
N LEU A 64 -13.88 4.30 -3.69
CA LEU A 64 -14.48 5.38 -2.88
C LEU A 64 -15.21 6.42 -3.73
N LEU A 65 -14.91 6.52 -5.03
CA LEU A 65 -15.56 7.47 -5.93
C LEU A 65 -17.06 7.17 -6.12
N ASP A 66 -17.52 5.95 -5.84
CA ASP A 66 -18.94 5.57 -5.89
C ASP A 66 -19.62 5.65 -4.50
N THR A 67 -18.92 6.19 -3.50
CA THR A 67 -19.43 6.41 -2.14
C THR A 67 -20.01 5.15 -1.46
N PRO A 68 -19.31 4.00 -1.44
CA PRO A 68 -19.81 2.80 -0.78
C PRO A 68 -19.92 2.95 0.74
N ALA A 69 -20.78 2.15 1.37
CA ALA A 69 -20.99 2.15 2.81
C ALA A 69 -19.69 1.84 3.57
N ALA A 70 -18.91 0.87 3.08
CA ALA A 70 -17.63 0.49 3.67
C ALA A 70 -16.68 -0.17 2.66
N ILE A 71 -15.38 0.08 2.83
CA ILE A 71 -14.30 -0.66 2.15
C ILE A 71 -13.33 -1.21 3.20
N HIS A 72 -13.20 -2.53 3.24
CA HIS A 72 -12.27 -3.26 4.09
C HIS A 72 -11.04 -3.66 3.25
N ALA A 73 -10.01 -2.80 3.28
CA ALA A 73 -8.72 -3.09 2.64
C ALA A 73 -7.86 -3.97 3.56
N VAL A 74 -7.64 -5.23 3.17
CA VAL A 74 -6.93 -6.24 3.96
C VAL A 74 -5.64 -6.65 3.25
N ASP A 75 -4.55 -6.82 3.99
CA ASP A 75 -3.30 -7.35 3.46
C ASP A 75 -2.56 -8.16 4.52
N VAL A 76 -1.82 -9.18 4.08
CA VAL A 76 -0.93 -9.94 4.95
C VAL A 76 0.36 -9.16 5.24
N ASN A 77 0.75 -8.25 4.35
CA ASN A 77 1.87 -7.36 4.52
C ASN A 77 1.39 -5.99 5.04
N PRO A 78 1.59 -5.68 6.34
CA PRO A 78 1.09 -4.43 6.93
C PRO A 78 1.68 -3.17 6.30
N ARG A 79 2.74 -3.27 5.49
CA ARG A 79 3.31 -2.15 4.73
C ARG A 79 2.40 -1.67 3.61
N GLN A 80 1.61 -2.57 3.04
CA GLN A 80 0.62 -2.21 2.03
C GLN A 80 -0.48 -1.36 2.66
N ASN A 81 -0.97 -1.76 3.84
CA ASN A 81 -1.88 -0.94 4.64
C ASN A 81 -1.21 0.37 5.08
N ALA A 82 0.08 0.34 5.46
CA ALA A 82 0.79 1.58 5.79
C ALA A 82 0.87 2.55 4.60
N LEU A 83 1.05 2.05 3.38
CA LEU A 83 1.02 2.86 2.16
C LEU A 83 -0.37 3.44 1.89
N LEU A 84 -1.43 2.63 2.01
CA LEU A 84 -2.80 3.13 1.93
C LEU A 84 -3.06 4.24 2.96
N GLN A 85 -2.62 4.06 4.21
CA GLN A 85 -2.77 5.07 5.26
C GLN A 85 -2.03 6.38 4.93
N LEU A 86 -0.83 6.30 4.36
CA LEU A 86 -0.10 7.50 3.91
C LEU A 86 -0.85 8.23 2.80
N LYS A 87 -1.37 7.50 1.81
CA LYS A 87 -2.20 8.08 0.73
C LYS A 87 -3.45 8.76 1.29
N LEU A 88 -4.19 8.09 2.20
CA LEU A 88 -5.36 8.66 2.86
C LEU A 88 -5.04 9.95 3.62
N ALA A 89 -3.94 9.95 4.39
CA ALA A 89 -3.53 11.12 5.15
C ALA A 89 -3.17 12.31 4.27
N LEU A 90 -2.51 12.07 3.12
CA LEU A 90 -2.17 13.08 2.13
C LEU A 90 -3.39 13.58 1.33
N ILE A 91 -4.32 12.69 0.97
CA ILE A 91 -5.62 13.08 0.38
C ILE A 91 -6.37 14.01 1.33
N GLY A 92 -6.43 13.67 2.63
CA GLY A 92 -7.03 14.54 3.64
C GLY A 92 -6.23 15.80 3.99
N TYR A 93 -4.98 15.92 3.54
CA TYR A 93 -4.19 17.14 3.65
C TYR A 93 -4.55 18.16 2.56
N GLY A 94 -4.97 17.67 1.38
CA GLY A 94 -5.68 18.49 0.40
C GLY A 94 -4.84 19.12 -0.71
N ASP A 95 -3.63 18.63 -0.98
CA ASP A 95 -2.81 19.06 -2.12
C ASP A 95 -2.62 17.92 -3.13
N PHE A 96 -3.21 18.08 -4.32
CA PHE A 96 -3.09 17.10 -5.40
C PHE A 96 -1.70 17.07 -6.02
N SER A 97 -0.98 18.20 -6.09
CA SER A 97 0.36 18.24 -6.68
C SER A 97 1.37 17.48 -5.82
N ASP A 98 1.23 17.56 -4.49
CA ASP A 98 2.02 16.77 -3.55
C ASP A 98 1.77 15.26 -3.75
N LEU A 99 0.49 14.86 -3.86
CA LEU A 99 0.09 13.47 -4.14
C LEU A 99 0.63 12.97 -5.47
N GLU A 100 0.50 13.78 -6.52
CA GLU A 100 1.00 13.48 -7.85
C GLU A 100 2.50 13.20 -7.78
N GLN A 101 3.30 14.17 -7.30
CA GLN A 101 4.74 14.03 -7.18
C GLN A 101 5.14 12.78 -6.39
N MET A 102 4.54 12.57 -5.21
CA MET A 102 4.85 11.39 -4.40
C MET A 102 4.50 10.08 -5.10
N PHE A 103 3.31 9.93 -5.68
CA PHE A 103 2.79 8.61 -6.09
C PHE A 103 2.64 8.37 -7.58
N ARG A 104 2.80 9.39 -8.43
CA ARG A 104 2.88 9.30 -9.91
C ARG A 104 4.30 9.52 -10.40
N GLN A 105 5.03 10.52 -9.87
CA GLN A 105 6.45 10.69 -10.18
C GLN A 105 7.33 9.77 -9.30
N GLY A 106 6.83 9.34 -8.14
CA GLY A 106 7.56 8.46 -7.22
C GLY A 106 8.63 9.19 -6.41
N SER A 107 8.56 10.52 -6.33
CA SER A 107 9.57 11.34 -5.64
C SER A 107 9.07 12.73 -5.34
N HIS A 108 9.59 13.36 -4.29
CA HIS A 108 9.14 14.69 -3.90
C HIS A 108 10.27 15.49 -3.22
N PRO A 109 10.63 16.70 -3.67
CA PRO A 109 11.79 17.44 -3.12
C PRO A 109 11.66 17.77 -1.62
N HIS A 110 10.43 17.92 -1.13
CA HIS A 110 10.13 18.20 0.27
C HIS A 110 9.45 17.02 1.00
N PHE A 111 9.70 15.78 0.56
CA PHE A 111 9.02 14.58 1.09
C PHE A 111 9.03 14.48 2.63
N GLN A 112 10.13 14.89 3.28
CA GLN A 112 10.24 14.85 4.75
C GLN A 112 9.28 15.83 5.41
N LYS A 113 9.24 17.08 4.93
CA LYS A 113 8.37 18.13 5.49
C LYS A 113 6.90 17.76 5.28
N LEU A 114 6.58 17.26 4.10
CA LEU A 114 5.24 16.78 3.76
C LEU A 114 4.83 15.59 4.64
N TYR A 115 5.71 14.61 4.84
CA TYR A 115 5.42 13.51 5.76
C TYR A 115 5.18 13.99 7.19
N GLN A 116 6.00 14.93 7.68
CA GLN A 116 5.84 15.46 9.03
C GLN A 116 4.49 16.18 9.23
N SER A 117 3.94 16.83 8.19
CA SER A 117 2.63 17.49 8.29
C SER A 117 1.47 16.51 8.43
N VAL A 118 1.60 15.29 7.90
CA VAL A 118 0.56 14.24 7.95
C VAL A 118 0.83 13.14 8.95
N ARG A 119 2.03 13.07 9.54
CA ARG A 119 2.46 11.99 10.43
C ARG A 119 1.49 11.73 11.58
N SER A 120 0.95 12.79 12.19
CA SER A 120 0.02 12.68 13.33
C SER A 120 -1.34 12.08 12.96
N ARG A 121 -1.68 12.02 11.67
CA ARG A 121 -2.90 11.40 11.16
C ARG A 121 -2.76 9.89 10.93
N LEU A 122 -1.52 9.38 11.00
CA LEU A 122 -1.25 7.96 10.75
C LEU A 122 -1.45 7.13 12.02
N PRO A 123 -2.00 5.91 11.89
CA PRO A 123 -1.96 4.96 12.99
C PRO A 123 -0.51 4.58 13.31
N ALA A 124 -0.25 4.22 14.57
CA ALA A 124 1.09 4.01 15.10
C ALA A 124 1.94 3.04 14.26
N TYR A 125 1.33 1.96 13.74
CA TYR A 125 2.05 0.98 12.92
C TYR A 125 2.51 1.57 11.57
N ALA A 126 1.69 2.43 10.96
CA ALA A 126 2.00 3.05 9.68
C ALA A 126 3.06 4.15 9.86
N ALA A 127 2.93 4.96 10.91
CA ALA A 127 3.95 5.94 11.29
C ALA A 127 5.30 5.26 11.55
N ALA A 128 5.33 4.17 12.32
CA ALA A 128 6.57 3.43 12.60
C ALA A 128 7.23 2.84 11.34
N PHE A 129 6.47 2.55 10.29
CA PHE A 129 7.03 2.15 9.00
C PHE A 129 7.61 3.36 8.26
N TRP A 130 6.82 4.42 8.08
CA TRP A 130 7.21 5.58 7.29
C TRP A 130 8.28 6.44 7.95
N ASP A 131 8.35 6.52 9.27
CA ASP A 131 9.45 7.15 10.02
C ASP A 131 10.81 6.62 9.58
N ARG A 132 10.89 5.33 9.24
CA ARG A 132 12.13 4.68 8.78
C ARG A 132 12.30 4.69 7.27
N LYS A 133 11.22 4.84 6.50
CA LYS A 133 11.16 4.55 5.06
C LYS A 133 10.75 5.73 4.19
N ILE A 134 10.48 6.90 4.76
CA ILE A 134 10.05 8.06 3.96
C ILE A 134 11.09 8.51 2.93
N ALA A 135 12.38 8.21 3.16
CA ALA A 135 13.45 8.38 2.19
C ALA A 135 13.30 7.53 0.90
N TYR A 136 12.24 6.74 0.77
CA TYR A 136 11.87 6.10 -0.50
C TYR A 136 11.49 7.11 -1.57
N PHE A 137 11.06 8.33 -1.20
CA PHE A 137 10.70 9.40 -2.13
C PHE A 137 11.88 10.34 -2.46
N ASP A 138 13.10 9.98 -2.05
CA ASP A 138 14.31 10.76 -2.26
C ASP A 138 14.99 10.39 -3.59
N THR A 139 15.08 11.35 -4.52
CA THR A 139 15.74 11.17 -5.82
C THR A 139 17.26 11.09 -5.73
N THR A 140 17.86 11.54 -4.62
CA THR A 140 19.32 11.51 -4.40
C THR A 140 19.80 10.14 -3.92
N ASN A 141 18.88 9.25 -3.55
CA ASN A 141 19.18 7.90 -3.12
C ASN A 141 19.66 7.01 -4.29
N ARG A 142 20.43 5.95 -3.98
CA ARG A 142 20.86 4.94 -4.97
C ARG A 142 19.68 4.36 -5.75
N LYS A 143 18.57 4.11 -5.05
CA LYS A 143 17.27 3.77 -5.62
C LYS A 143 16.51 5.08 -5.82
N LYS A 144 16.60 5.67 -7.01
CA LYS A 144 16.24 7.07 -7.34
C LYS A 144 14.74 7.41 -7.31
N SER A 145 13.89 6.51 -6.83
CA SER A 145 12.43 6.66 -6.84
C SER A 145 11.78 5.61 -5.95
N PHE A 146 10.62 5.96 -5.39
CA PHE A 146 9.72 5.09 -4.64
C PHE A 146 9.48 3.76 -5.36
N TYR A 147 9.40 3.78 -6.69
CA TYR A 147 9.12 2.59 -7.49
C TYR A 147 10.22 1.53 -7.44
N TYR A 148 11.47 1.90 -7.13
CA TYR A 148 12.59 0.97 -7.04
C TYR A 148 12.76 0.31 -5.66
N HIS A 149 11.89 0.67 -4.71
CA HIS A 149 11.90 0.11 -3.36
C HIS A 149 10.97 -1.11 -3.19
N GLY A 150 10.34 -1.57 -4.27
CA GLY A 150 9.71 -2.88 -4.36
C GLY A 150 10.72 -3.93 -4.84
N THR A 151 10.81 -5.05 -4.13
CA THR A 151 11.85 -6.12 -4.17
C THR A 151 13.11 -5.88 -3.34
#